data_AF-A0AAD9V4R9-F1
#
_entry.id   AF-A0AAD9V4R9-F1
#
_cell.length_a   1.000
_cell.length_b   1.000
_cell.length_c   1.000
_cell.angle_alpha   90.00
_cell.angle_beta   90.00
_cell.angle_gamma   90.00
#
_symmetry.space_group_name_H-M   'P 1'
#
loop_
_entity.id
_entity.type
_entity.pdbx_description
1 polymer ?
#
loop_
_entity_poly.entity_id
_entity_poly.type
_entity_poly.pdbx_seq_one_letter_code
_entity_poly.pdbx_strand_id
1 'polypeptide(L)'
;MSACLVLMGYSCPTPPSVNTELTFHPFSCLDYLKRGVSKCDVYKLFDSSGNSFPAYCDFQSERGTAWTLCKKVEFVSIRNHKGMHQTAQFWQKNGVWGLHIDSTGRDCQFKPSSGAVVGEDNFGFYWTTNPKFRCSKDDQSTTQWWFGGHLKHRKEALHLGLIAEDWGEVLSGNNVDCVVNNLEKKIWTLMDKCMPLKSVRLSSRDPVWITPLVKSMLRAKSRISCNNVERHNVINSRISEVIRANRKNPRLVIGSREWLKNVDLISQRLGQSVLRIASQLVFLFEGQLQNTMAFKIVMLALCLIHLGKSFPNPNISFFHRYSCRDYLKQGISLCGIYKLFDSSGNSFPAYCDFQSEHGTAWTLVMSWSHVHRALASIGKTPFKYNAPVNENAQNWKLYRLGLSRMKSLQSHSTHWRATCGYPTYGVDFRDYVRGNFSDFDVVDYLGSGECKKVEFVNIRGHIGIHVTASFWQKTGYWLAHISSPSTGCTFNPSSGATPSEDNFGFHQHFNTLFRCTKNDESTTQWWFGGHL
;
A
#
# COMPACT_ATOMS: atom_id res chain seq x y z
N MET A 1 74.30 -11.57 -44.95
CA MET A 1 74.15 -11.99 -43.54
C MET A 1 73.07 -11.11 -42.94
N SER A 2 71.89 -11.54 -42.49
CA SER A 2 71.12 -12.78 -42.70
C SER A 2 69.63 -12.37 -42.56
N ALA A 3 68.76 -12.59 -43.55
CA ALA A 3 67.86 -13.76 -43.68
C ALA A 3 66.90 -13.92 -42.46
N CYS A 4 65.57 -14.13 -42.57
CA CYS A 4 64.67 -14.53 -43.68
C CYS A 4 63.16 -14.37 -43.21
N LEU A 5 62.04 -14.44 -43.95
CA LEU A 5 61.68 -14.53 -45.40
C LEU A 5 60.12 -14.38 -45.60
N VAL A 6 59.63 -13.68 -46.65
CA VAL A 6 58.33 -13.90 -47.41
C VAL A 6 56.97 -13.64 -46.69
N LEU A 7 56.05 -12.78 -47.19
CA LEU A 7 55.00 -12.91 -48.26
C LEU A 7 53.92 -13.99 -47.94
N MET A 8 52.64 -13.94 -48.37
CA MET A 8 51.86 -13.21 -49.40
C MET A 8 50.35 -13.30 -49.03
N GLY A 9 49.34 -12.53 -49.50
CA GLY A 9 49.25 -11.30 -50.32
C GLY A 9 47.80 -11.07 -50.83
N TYR A 10 47.53 -9.87 -51.40
CA TYR A 10 46.36 -9.52 -52.26
C TYR A 10 44.94 -9.53 -51.64
N SER A 11 44.00 -8.60 -51.91
CA SER A 11 43.94 -7.41 -52.79
C SER A 11 43.13 -6.28 -52.14
N CYS A 12 43.34 -5.01 -52.56
CA CYS A 12 42.34 -3.96 -52.35
C CYS A 12 41.17 -4.13 -53.34
N PRO A 13 39.95 -3.81 -52.91
CA PRO A 13 39.31 -2.60 -53.43
C PRO A 13 38.87 -1.65 -52.32
N THR A 14 38.65 -0.38 -52.64
CA THR A 14 38.07 0.63 -51.73
C THR A 14 36.54 0.73 -51.89
N PRO A 15 35.73 0.33 -50.89
CA PRO A 15 34.32 0.72 -50.78
C PRO A 15 34.22 2.17 -50.23
N PRO A 16 33.00 2.76 -50.18
CA PRO A 16 32.84 4.19 -49.93
C PRO A 16 33.16 4.65 -48.50
N SER A 17 33.26 5.96 -48.34
CA SER A 17 33.40 6.66 -47.05
C SER A 17 32.20 6.41 -46.12
N VAL A 18 32.27 5.36 -45.30
CA VAL A 18 31.29 5.10 -44.25
C VAL A 18 31.65 5.91 -43.00
N ASN A 19 31.31 7.21 -43.03
CA ASN A 19 31.22 8.05 -41.83
C ASN A 19 29.97 7.64 -41.01
N THR A 20 29.94 6.42 -40.50
CA THR A 20 29.05 6.10 -39.37
C THR A 20 29.65 6.75 -38.13
N GLU A 21 29.16 7.94 -37.80
CA GLU A 21 29.31 8.49 -36.46
C GLU A 21 28.77 7.46 -35.46
N LEU A 22 29.67 6.84 -34.70
CA LEU A 22 29.34 6.07 -33.51
C LEU A 22 28.83 7.05 -32.46
N THR A 23 27.52 7.36 -32.57
CA THR A 23 26.82 8.38 -31.79
C THR A 23 27.13 8.21 -30.32
N PHE A 24 27.83 9.19 -29.76
CA PHE A 24 28.38 9.10 -28.43
C PHE A 24 27.26 9.23 -27.39
N HIS A 25 26.90 8.10 -26.78
CA HIS A 25 25.90 8.00 -25.71
C HIS A 25 26.61 7.77 -24.36
N PRO A 26 27.10 8.83 -23.69
CA PRO A 26 27.68 8.73 -22.36
C PRO A 26 26.59 8.47 -21.31
N PHE A 27 26.79 7.44 -20.49
CA PHE A 27 25.92 7.13 -19.34
C PHE A 27 26.39 7.88 -18.07
N SER A 28 27.63 8.39 -18.07
CA SER A 28 28.23 9.09 -16.95
C SER A 28 29.18 10.22 -17.39
N CYS A 29 29.42 11.19 -16.50
CA CYS A 29 30.46 12.21 -16.68
C CYS A 29 31.86 11.58 -16.90
N LEU A 30 32.12 10.41 -16.32
CA LEU A 30 33.38 9.68 -16.51
C LEU A 30 33.63 9.29 -17.98
N ASP A 31 32.58 9.12 -18.78
CA ASP A 31 32.70 8.76 -20.20
C ASP A 31 33.11 9.96 -21.07
N TYR A 32 32.74 11.19 -20.66
CA TYR A 32 33.30 12.43 -21.20
C TYR A 32 34.78 12.60 -20.78
N LEU A 33 35.11 12.36 -19.52
CA LEU A 33 36.49 12.46 -19.01
C LEU A 33 37.46 11.49 -19.71
N LYS A 34 37.02 10.24 -19.96
CA LYS A 34 37.77 9.25 -20.77
C LYS A 34 38.04 9.71 -22.21
N ARG A 35 37.27 10.68 -22.74
CA ARG A 35 37.48 11.32 -24.04
C ARG A 35 38.25 12.66 -23.96
N GLY A 36 38.87 12.96 -22.82
CA GLY A 36 39.72 14.14 -22.63
C GLY A 36 38.97 15.43 -22.26
N VAL A 37 37.67 15.36 -21.99
CA VAL A 37 36.89 16.54 -21.57
C VAL A 37 37.24 16.93 -20.13
N SER A 38 37.58 18.20 -19.92
CA SER A 38 38.18 18.72 -18.68
C SER A 38 37.61 20.08 -18.23
N LYS A 39 36.56 20.58 -18.90
CA LYS A 39 35.82 21.80 -18.51
C LYS A 39 34.61 21.41 -17.66
N CYS A 40 34.44 22.03 -16.49
CA CYS A 40 33.24 21.80 -15.67
C CYS A 40 32.03 22.53 -16.29
N ASP A 41 30.96 21.80 -16.58
CA ASP A 41 29.77 22.32 -17.28
C ASP A 41 28.57 21.37 -17.16
N VAL A 42 27.41 21.73 -17.73
CA VAL A 42 26.27 20.84 -17.89
C VAL A 42 26.39 20.02 -19.18
N TYR A 43 26.46 18.70 -19.04
CA TYR A 43 26.59 17.74 -20.13
C TYR A 43 25.34 16.88 -20.32
N LYS A 44 25.18 16.30 -21.52
CA LYS A 44 24.02 15.48 -21.90
C LYS A 44 24.36 14.00 -21.67
N LEU A 45 23.81 13.42 -20.61
CA LEU A 45 23.92 11.99 -20.31
C LEU A 45 22.70 11.22 -20.82
N PHE A 46 22.81 9.90 -20.91
CA PHE A 46 21.74 9.00 -21.33
C PHE A 46 21.44 7.94 -20.26
N ASP A 47 20.17 7.59 -20.09
CA ASP A 47 19.76 6.48 -19.22
C ASP A 47 19.90 5.12 -19.93
N SER A 48 19.69 4.02 -19.20
CA SER A 48 19.74 2.64 -19.74
C SER A 48 18.64 2.32 -20.76
N SER A 49 17.74 3.26 -21.03
CA SER A 49 16.64 3.16 -22.00
C SER A 49 16.87 4.06 -23.23
N GLY A 50 17.96 4.84 -23.26
CA GLY A 50 18.29 5.78 -24.33
C GLY A 50 17.73 7.19 -24.16
N ASN A 51 17.05 7.51 -23.04
CA ASN A 51 16.54 8.86 -22.79
C ASN A 51 17.68 9.78 -22.34
N SER A 52 17.80 10.96 -22.96
CA SER A 52 18.84 11.93 -22.57
C SER A 52 18.38 12.90 -21.48
N PHE A 53 19.25 13.17 -20.51
CA PHE A 53 19.04 14.16 -19.45
C PHE A 53 20.31 15.03 -19.22
N PRO A 54 20.15 16.30 -18.82
CA PRO A 54 21.28 17.14 -18.44
C PRO A 54 21.82 16.77 -17.06
N ALA A 55 23.15 16.78 -16.90
CA ALA A 55 23.83 16.63 -15.62
C ALA A 55 25.08 17.53 -15.57
N TYR A 56 25.29 18.21 -14.45
CA TYR A 56 26.53 18.95 -14.23
C TYR A 56 27.68 17.97 -13.96
N CYS A 57 28.77 18.12 -14.72
CA CYS A 57 29.99 17.33 -14.54
C CYS A 57 31.12 18.24 -14.06
N ASP A 58 31.66 17.92 -12.88
CA ASP A 58 32.90 18.49 -12.36
C ASP A 58 34.08 17.57 -12.71
N PHE A 59 35.12 18.16 -13.32
CA PHE A 59 36.38 17.51 -13.68
C PHE A 59 37.62 18.21 -13.09
N GLN A 60 37.43 19.29 -12.33
CA GLN A 60 38.52 20.17 -11.88
C GLN A 60 38.74 20.14 -10.37
N SER A 61 37.71 19.84 -9.56
CA SER A 61 37.87 19.72 -8.10
C SER A 61 38.78 18.56 -7.69
N GLU A 62 38.85 17.48 -8.47
CA GLU A 62 39.80 16.38 -8.23
C GLU A 62 40.19 15.69 -9.56
N ARG A 63 41.43 15.92 -10.01
CA ARG A 63 41.96 15.45 -11.31
C ARG A 63 41.76 13.94 -11.50
N GLY A 64 41.08 13.55 -12.58
CA GLY A 64 40.84 12.14 -12.94
C GLY A 64 39.53 11.56 -12.38
N THR A 65 38.70 12.34 -11.70
CA THR A 65 37.37 11.94 -11.22
C THR A 65 36.25 12.72 -11.91
N ALA A 66 35.02 12.21 -11.82
CA ALA A 66 33.84 12.83 -12.41
C ALA A 66 32.59 12.53 -11.58
N TRP A 67 32.12 13.52 -10.81
CA TRP A 67 31.11 13.31 -9.76
C TRP A 67 29.66 13.45 -10.24
N THR A 68 28.72 12.90 -9.49
CA THR A 68 27.27 13.22 -9.57
C THR A 68 26.71 13.24 -8.15
N LEU A 69 26.64 14.45 -7.58
CA LEU A 69 26.51 14.72 -6.14
C LEU A 69 25.16 14.30 -5.52
N CYS A 70 24.09 14.34 -6.34
CA CYS A 70 22.73 13.98 -5.93
C CYS A 70 22.30 12.64 -6.54
N LYS A 71 21.72 11.74 -5.73
CA LYS A 71 21.12 10.47 -6.18
C LYS A 71 19.65 10.41 -5.79
N LYS A 72 18.80 9.90 -6.68
CA LYS A 72 17.37 9.71 -6.41
C LYS A 72 17.17 8.50 -5.49
N VAL A 73 16.42 8.67 -4.42
CA VAL A 73 16.06 7.63 -3.45
C VAL A 73 14.56 7.42 -3.43
N GLU A 74 14.13 6.17 -3.22
CA GLU A 74 12.70 5.86 -3.08
C GLU A 74 12.14 6.43 -1.77
N PHE A 75 12.84 6.18 -0.67
CA PHE A 75 12.58 6.73 0.65
C PHE A 75 13.90 7.04 1.38
N VAL A 76 13.92 8.12 2.16
CA VAL A 76 15.00 8.45 3.10
C VAL A 76 14.41 9.10 4.34
N SER A 77 14.98 8.82 5.52
CA SER A 77 14.51 9.37 6.80
C SER A 77 15.67 9.61 7.77
N ILE A 78 16.00 10.88 8.01
CA ILE A 78 16.99 11.31 9.02
C ILE A 78 16.27 12.13 10.08
N ARG A 79 16.37 11.75 11.36
CA ARG A 79 15.75 12.47 12.51
C ARG A 79 14.26 12.81 12.29
N ASN A 80 13.51 11.89 11.68
CA ASN A 80 12.11 12.03 11.24
C ASN A 80 11.83 13.00 10.08
N HIS A 81 12.84 13.69 9.51
CA HIS A 81 12.72 14.34 8.21
C HIS A 81 12.68 13.27 7.12
N LYS A 82 11.54 13.17 6.43
CA LYS A 82 11.27 12.14 5.41
C LYS A 82 11.30 12.72 3.99
N GLY A 83 12.04 12.08 3.10
CA GLY A 83 11.97 12.30 1.65
C GLY A 83 11.41 11.08 0.94
N MET A 84 10.54 11.28 -0.05
CA MET A 84 9.99 10.22 -0.91
C MET A 84 10.21 10.58 -2.38
N HIS A 85 10.81 9.66 -3.14
CA HIS A 85 11.20 9.83 -4.55
C HIS A 85 12.09 11.06 -4.84
N GLN A 86 12.70 11.64 -3.82
CA GLN A 86 13.54 12.85 -3.89
C GLN A 86 14.99 12.52 -4.25
N THR A 87 15.77 13.53 -4.65
CA THR A 87 17.23 13.44 -4.65
C THR A 87 17.83 13.74 -3.28
N ALA A 88 18.79 12.93 -2.84
CA ALA A 88 19.59 13.13 -1.63
C ALA A 88 21.08 13.20 -1.97
N GLN A 89 21.85 13.89 -1.12
CA GLN A 89 23.29 14.12 -1.30
C GLN A 89 24.06 12.94 -0.70
N PHE A 90 24.87 12.26 -1.49
CA PHE A 90 25.65 11.11 -1.03
C PHE A 90 27.14 11.34 -1.23
N TRP A 91 27.90 11.09 -0.18
CA TRP A 91 29.36 11.19 -0.16
C TRP A 91 29.98 9.81 0.02
N GLN A 92 31.02 9.52 -0.75
CA GLN A 92 31.83 8.31 -0.63
C GLN A 92 33.19 8.57 -1.27
N LYS A 93 34.30 8.29 -0.57
CA LYS A 93 35.65 8.46 -1.10
C LYS A 93 36.57 7.36 -0.60
N ASN A 94 37.15 6.61 -1.53
CA ASN A 94 38.02 5.48 -1.22
C ASN A 94 39.19 5.93 -0.33
N GLY A 95 39.43 5.21 0.77
CA GLY A 95 40.47 5.53 1.75
C GLY A 95 40.23 6.75 2.64
N VAL A 96 39.08 7.45 2.56
CA VAL A 96 38.82 8.65 3.36
C VAL A 96 37.46 8.62 4.09
N TRP A 97 36.35 8.30 3.38
CA TRP A 97 35.03 8.19 4.01
C TRP A 97 34.10 7.18 3.31
N GLY A 98 33.38 6.41 4.12
CA GLY A 98 32.35 5.46 3.67
C GLY A 98 31.15 6.15 3.03
N LEU A 99 30.18 5.37 2.55
CA LEU A 99 28.95 5.91 1.97
C LEU A 99 28.08 6.55 3.05
N HIS A 100 27.85 7.86 2.98
CA HIS A 100 27.09 8.62 3.96
C HIS A 100 26.28 9.78 3.35
N ILE A 101 25.39 10.37 4.16
CA ILE A 101 24.67 11.61 3.89
C ILE A 101 25.07 12.64 4.96
N ASP A 102 25.64 13.76 4.54
CA ASP A 102 25.90 14.93 5.38
C ASP A 102 24.59 15.71 5.57
N SER A 103 24.20 15.98 6.81
CA SER A 103 22.96 16.73 7.10
C SER A 103 23.01 18.23 6.85
N THR A 104 24.19 18.77 6.53
CA THR A 104 24.41 20.19 6.17
C THR A 104 24.37 20.45 4.66
N GLY A 105 24.40 19.39 3.83
CA GLY A 105 24.31 19.44 2.37
C GLY A 105 23.05 20.15 1.87
N ARG A 106 23.19 21.03 0.87
CA ARG A 106 22.13 21.95 0.42
C ARG A 106 21.68 21.74 -1.03
N ASP A 107 22.32 20.84 -1.76
CA ASP A 107 22.31 20.89 -3.24
C ASP A 107 21.24 19.97 -3.85
N CYS A 108 20.69 19.05 -3.05
CA CYS A 108 19.67 18.10 -3.45
C CYS A 108 18.28 18.42 -2.87
N GLN A 109 17.23 17.69 -3.28
CA GLN A 109 15.85 17.96 -2.85
C GLN A 109 15.60 17.63 -1.37
N PHE A 110 16.19 16.56 -0.86
CA PHE A 110 16.08 16.15 0.54
C PHE A 110 17.07 16.94 1.41
N LYS A 111 16.57 17.72 2.37
CA LYS A 111 17.37 18.60 3.26
C LYS A 111 17.02 18.36 4.74
N PRO A 112 17.79 17.55 5.48
CA PRO A 112 17.50 17.14 6.88
C PRO A 112 18.06 18.12 7.93
N SER A 113 18.28 19.39 7.58
CA SER A 113 19.09 20.33 8.36
C SER A 113 18.51 20.75 9.72
N SER A 114 17.18 20.69 9.89
CA SER A 114 16.56 21.08 11.17
C SER A 114 16.93 20.10 12.29
N GLY A 115 17.56 20.61 13.35
CA GLY A 115 18.05 19.79 14.46
C GLY A 115 19.26 18.91 14.13
N ALA A 116 19.97 19.21 13.04
CA ALA A 116 21.30 18.66 12.76
C ALA A 116 22.36 19.20 13.73
N VAL A 117 23.46 18.47 13.91
CA VAL A 117 24.69 18.98 14.55
C VAL A 117 25.78 19.25 13.50
N VAL A 118 26.84 19.98 13.88
CA VAL A 118 27.96 20.28 12.98
C VAL A 118 28.75 19.00 12.71
N GLY A 119 29.04 18.70 11.44
CA GLY A 119 29.69 17.44 11.06
C GLY A 119 28.82 16.20 11.31
N GLU A 120 27.50 16.31 11.12
CA GLU A 120 26.57 15.20 11.27
C GLU A 120 26.42 14.38 9.98
N ASP A 121 27.26 13.36 9.89
CA ASP A 121 27.18 12.34 8.85
C ASP A 121 26.25 11.19 9.25
N ASN A 122 25.58 10.62 8.24
CA ASN A 122 24.50 9.66 8.42
C ASN A 122 24.70 8.41 7.54
N PHE A 123 24.28 7.25 8.05
CA PHE A 123 24.29 5.92 7.39
C PHE A 123 25.63 5.19 7.22
N GLY A 124 26.68 5.54 7.97
CA GLY A 124 27.89 4.70 8.05
C GLY A 124 29.20 5.41 8.39
N PHE A 125 29.17 6.74 8.49
CA PHE A 125 30.27 7.58 8.90
C PHE A 125 29.75 8.47 10.04
N TYR A 126 30.42 8.47 11.19
CA TYR A 126 29.87 9.01 12.45
C TYR A 126 30.96 9.62 13.34
N TRP A 127 31.55 10.74 12.89
CA TRP A 127 32.45 11.52 13.75
C TRP A 127 31.70 12.32 14.82
N THR A 128 30.46 12.73 14.55
CA THR A 128 29.62 13.46 15.50
C THR A 128 28.36 12.67 15.82
N THR A 129 28.15 12.33 17.09
CA THR A 129 26.93 11.69 17.59
C THR A 129 25.77 12.70 17.64
N ASN A 130 24.56 12.28 17.26
CA ASN A 130 23.33 13.04 17.51
C ASN A 130 22.29 12.15 18.21
N PRO A 131 21.97 12.38 19.49
CA PRO A 131 20.95 11.65 20.24
C PRO A 131 19.55 11.58 19.58
N LYS A 132 19.26 12.44 18.60
CA LYS A 132 18.01 12.44 17.82
C LYS A 132 18.03 11.46 16.64
N PHE A 133 19.19 10.97 16.20
CA PHE A 133 19.34 10.02 15.10
C PHE A 133 19.68 8.62 15.62
N ARG A 134 18.84 7.63 15.28
CA ARG A 134 18.91 6.27 15.87
C ARG A 134 20.21 5.52 15.61
N CYS A 135 20.94 5.88 14.56
CA CYS A 135 22.17 5.21 14.16
C CYS A 135 23.44 5.85 14.76
N SER A 136 23.31 6.98 15.46
CA SER A 136 24.41 7.70 16.14
C SER A 136 23.94 8.34 17.46
N LYS A 137 23.01 7.66 18.14
CA LYS A 137 22.39 8.16 19.37
C LYS A 137 23.31 8.03 20.58
N ASP A 138 24.09 6.96 20.60
CA ASP A 138 24.99 6.50 21.66
C ASP A 138 25.99 5.49 21.08
N ASP A 139 27.02 5.12 21.84
CA ASP A 139 28.09 4.20 21.40
C ASP A 139 27.62 2.74 21.21
N GLN A 140 26.34 2.45 21.49
CA GLN A 140 25.70 1.15 21.24
C GLN A 140 24.79 1.19 20.01
N SER A 141 24.70 2.33 19.33
CA SER A 141 23.94 2.51 18.11
C SER A 141 24.58 1.76 16.94
N THR A 142 23.74 1.20 16.05
CA THR A 142 24.19 0.33 14.97
C THR A 142 23.60 0.74 13.63
N THR A 143 24.32 0.41 12.55
CA THR A 143 23.94 0.68 11.16
C THR A 143 24.11 -0.58 10.34
N GLN A 144 23.06 -0.97 9.61
CA GLN A 144 23.06 -2.17 8.75
C GLN A 144 22.75 -1.79 7.30
N TRP A 145 23.57 -2.30 6.38
CA TRP A 145 23.33 -2.20 4.94
C TRP A 145 22.76 -3.52 4.41
N TRP A 146 21.53 -3.48 3.89
CA TRP A 146 20.81 -4.65 3.39
C TRP A 146 20.64 -4.58 1.87
N PHE A 147 21.39 -5.38 1.13
CA PHE A 147 21.28 -5.47 -0.33
C PHE A 147 20.17 -6.45 -0.74
N GLY A 148 18.93 -5.96 -0.72
CA GLY A 148 17.75 -6.67 -1.23
C GLY A 148 17.44 -6.30 -2.69
N GLY A 149 16.94 -7.26 -3.47
CA GLY A 149 16.44 -7.03 -4.82
C GLY A 149 14.94 -7.32 -4.92
N HIS A 150 14.18 -6.42 -5.53
CA HIS A 150 12.79 -6.71 -5.92
C HIS A 150 12.78 -7.86 -6.95
N LEU A 151 12.17 -8.98 -6.59
CA LEU A 151 11.80 -10.05 -7.52
C LEU A 151 10.71 -9.54 -8.45
N LYS A 152 11.10 -8.86 -9.54
CA LYS A 152 10.23 -8.26 -10.58
C LYS A 152 8.98 -9.10 -10.79
N HIS A 153 7.85 -8.60 -10.29
CA HIS A 153 6.67 -9.44 -10.19
C HIS A 153 6.03 -9.57 -11.57
N ARG A 154 5.52 -10.76 -11.94
CA ARG A 154 4.95 -10.93 -13.30
C ARG A 154 3.75 -10.00 -13.58
N LYS A 155 3.07 -9.53 -12.53
CA LYS A 155 2.03 -8.48 -12.62
C LYS A 155 2.59 -7.11 -12.99
N GLU A 156 3.79 -6.77 -12.50
CA GLU A 156 4.51 -5.53 -12.79
C GLU A 156 4.99 -5.52 -14.26
N ALA A 157 5.53 -6.65 -14.73
CA ALA A 157 5.89 -6.83 -16.14
C ALA A 157 4.67 -6.73 -17.08
N LEU A 158 3.52 -7.29 -16.68
CA LEU A 158 2.26 -7.16 -17.43
C LEU A 158 1.74 -5.72 -17.40
N HIS A 159 1.81 -5.03 -16.26
CA HIS A 159 1.38 -3.64 -16.13
C HIS A 159 2.19 -2.69 -17.02
N LEU A 160 3.53 -2.82 -17.01
CA LEU A 160 4.41 -2.07 -17.92
C LEU A 160 4.15 -2.44 -19.39
N GLY A 161 3.85 -3.71 -19.68
CA GLY A 161 3.47 -4.16 -21.03
C GLY A 161 2.17 -3.51 -21.53
N LEU A 162 1.14 -3.42 -20.69
CA LEU A 162 -0.14 -2.78 -21.02
C LEU A 162 -0.02 -1.25 -21.21
N ILE A 163 0.90 -0.60 -20.49
CA ILE A 163 1.20 0.84 -20.64
C ILE A 163 1.96 1.13 -21.95
N ALA A 164 2.81 0.19 -22.41
CA ALA A 164 3.65 0.35 -23.59
C ALA A 164 3.06 -0.24 -24.89
N GLU A 165 1.88 -0.85 -24.83
CA GLU A 165 1.17 -1.38 -26.00
C GLU A 165 0.49 -0.25 -26.77
N ASP A 166 0.60 -0.26 -28.10
CA ASP A 166 -0.13 0.69 -28.95
C ASP A 166 -1.59 0.25 -29.08
N TRP A 167 -2.50 1.09 -28.59
CA TRP A 167 -3.95 0.88 -28.66
C TRP A 167 -4.60 1.59 -29.86
N GLY A 168 -3.84 2.24 -30.74
CA GLY A 168 -4.33 3.02 -31.88
C GLY A 168 -5.36 2.27 -32.73
N GLU A 169 -5.03 1.07 -33.21
CA GLU A 169 -5.92 0.20 -34.01
C GLU A 169 -7.25 -0.16 -33.31
N VAL A 170 -7.26 -0.16 -31.98
CA VAL A 170 -8.44 -0.45 -31.15
C VAL A 170 -9.28 0.82 -30.95
N LEU A 171 -8.62 1.97 -30.80
CA LEU A 171 -9.26 3.28 -30.59
C LEU A 171 -9.80 3.90 -31.89
N SER A 172 -9.23 3.55 -33.06
CA SER A 172 -9.63 4.05 -34.37
C SER A 172 -10.54 3.09 -35.17
N GLY A 173 -11.02 2.01 -34.56
CA GLY A 173 -11.77 0.97 -35.25
C GLY A 173 -13.28 1.25 -35.33
N ASN A 174 -13.82 1.29 -36.55
CA ASN A 174 -15.24 1.62 -36.79
C ASN A 174 -16.21 0.43 -36.58
N ASN A 175 -15.70 -0.80 -36.45
CA ASN A 175 -16.49 -2.01 -36.31
C ASN A 175 -16.23 -2.66 -34.94
N VAL A 176 -17.27 -2.80 -34.13
CA VAL A 176 -17.17 -3.24 -32.72
C VAL A 176 -16.57 -4.64 -32.58
N ASP A 177 -16.95 -5.59 -33.44
CA ASP A 177 -16.40 -6.95 -33.39
C ASP A 177 -14.92 -6.99 -33.77
N CYS A 178 -14.52 -6.20 -34.77
CA CYS A 178 -13.11 -6.06 -35.15
C CYS A 178 -12.28 -5.44 -34.00
N VAL A 179 -12.78 -4.37 -33.38
CA VAL A 179 -12.16 -3.69 -32.24
C VAL A 179 -11.96 -4.65 -31.06
N VAL A 180 -13.00 -5.38 -30.66
CA VAL A 180 -12.91 -6.29 -29.51
C VAL A 180 -12.01 -7.47 -29.81
N ASN A 181 -12.03 -8.03 -31.02
CA ASN A 181 -11.12 -9.12 -31.41
C ASN A 181 -9.64 -8.66 -31.40
N ASN A 182 -9.35 -7.43 -31.84
CA ASN A 182 -7.99 -6.87 -31.81
C ASN A 182 -7.51 -6.55 -30.39
N LEU A 183 -8.38 -5.99 -29.55
CA LEU A 183 -8.13 -5.78 -28.12
C LEU A 183 -7.86 -7.11 -27.39
N GLU A 184 -8.69 -8.13 -27.65
CA GLU A 184 -8.53 -9.48 -27.11
C GLU A 184 -7.16 -10.07 -27.49
N LYS A 185 -6.81 -10.03 -28.78
CA LYS A 185 -5.53 -10.51 -29.31
C LYS A 185 -4.33 -9.82 -28.66
N LYS A 186 -4.38 -8.48 -28.47
CA LYS A 186 -3.32 -7.71 -27.79
C LYS A 186 -3.18 -8.11 -26.32
N ILE A 187 -4.28 -8.19 -25.57
CA ILE A 187 -4.24 -8.58 -24.14
C ILE A 187 -3.75 -10.03 -23.96
N TRP A 188 -4.23 -11.01 -24.76
CA TRP A 188 -3.71 -12.38 -24.69
C TRP A 188 -2.22 -12.45 -25.01
N THR A 189 -1.75 -11.71 -26.03
CA THR A 189 -0.32 -11.66 -26.38
C THR A 189 0.54 -11.14 -25.23
N LEU A 190 0.07 -10.10 -24.51
CA LEU A 190 0.74 -9.57 -23.32
C LEU A 190 0.67 -10.55 -22.12
N MET A 191 -0.46 -11.24 -21.94
CA MET A 191 -0.62 -12.25 -20.89
C MET A 191 0.28 -13.47 -21.10
N ASP A 192 0.39 -14.00 -22.31
CA ASP A 192 1.32 -15.10 -22.61
C ASP A 192 2.79 -14.68 -22.54
N LYS A 193 3.10 -13.43 -22.90
CA LYS A 193 4.45 -12.85 -22.78
C LYS A 193 4.88 -12.68 -21.32
N CYS A 194 4.00 -12.20 -20.44
CA CYS A 194 4.32 -11.85 -19.05
C CYS A 194 3.99 -12.96 -18.03
N MET A 195 2.96 -13.76 -18.28
CA MET A 195 2.42 -14.80 -17.40
C MET A 195 2.14 -16.13 -18.13
N PRO A 196 3.07 -16.68 -18.95
CA PRO A 196 2.80 -17.86 -19.77
C PRO A 196 2.31 -19.04 -18.94
N LEU A 197 1.13 -19.55 -19.31
CA LEU A 197 0.52 -20.73 -18.70
C LEU A 197 1.40 -21.97 -18.94
N LYS A 198 1.56 -22.80 -17.90
CA LYS A 198 2.42 -24.00 -17.96
C LYS A 198 1.60 -25.27 -17.74
N SER A 199 1.08 -25.81 -18.84
CA SER A 199 0.39 -27.10 -18.86
C SER A 199 1.33 -28.26 -18.49
N VAL A 200 0.95 -29.06 -17.49
CA VAL A 200 1.75 -30.19 -17.00
C VAL A 200 0.89 -31.45 -16.94
N ARG A 201 1.19 -32.43 -17.82
CA ARG A 201 0.48 -33.71 -17.86
C ARG A 201 0.92 -34.62 -16.71
N LEU A 202 0.02 -34.85 -15.76
CA LEU A 202 0.11 -35.94 -14.79
C LEU A 202 -0.22 -37.28 -15.46
N SER A 203 0.18 -38.38 -14.82
CA SER A 203 -0.04 -39.76 -15.24
C SER A 203 -0.44 -40.60 -14.03
N SER A 204 -1.26 -41.64 -14.24
CA SER A 204 -1.53 -42.67 -13.23
C SER A 204 -0.29 -43.46 -12.78
N ARG A 205 0.85 -43.30 -13.46
CA ARG A 205 2.16 -43.84 -13.06
C ARG A 205 3.03 -42.86 -12.26
N ASP A 206 2.60 -41.61 -12.06
CA ASP A 206 3.32 -40.68 -11.19
C ASP A 206 3.14 -41.12 -9.72
N PRO A 207 4.22 -41.21 -8.90
CA PRO A 207 4.08 -41.43 -7.46
C PRO A 207 3.22 -40.35 -6.82
N VAL A 208 2.28 -40.74 -5.95
CA VAL A 208 1.23 -39.88 -5.35
C VAL A 208 1.71 -38.45 -5.10
N TRP A 209 2.78 -38.25 -4.31
CA TRP A 209 3.37 -36.96 -3.93
C TRP A 209 3.90 -36.05 -5.08
N ILE A 210 3.80 -36.44 -6.35
CA ILE A 210 4.11 -35.62 -7.52
C ILE A 210 2.92 -34.69 -7.85
N THR A 211 3.03 -33.41 -7.48
CA THR A 211 2.11 -32.37 -7.95
C THR A 211 2.55 -31.77 -9.29
N PRO A 212 1.67 -31.06 -10.03
CA PRO A 212 2.04 -30.36 -11.26
C PRO A 212 3.23 -29.40 -11.06
N LEU A 213 3.34 -28.78 -9.88
CA LEU A 213 4.48 -27.94 -9.49
C LEU A 213 5.78 -28.75 -9.43
N VAL A 214 5.82 -29.87 -8.71
CA VAL A 214 7.02 -30.73 -8.62
C VAL A 214 7.43 -31.23 -10.01
N LYS A 215 6.48 -31.66 -10.84
CA LYS A 215 6.74 -32.15 -12.20
C LYS A 215 7.21 -31.03 -13.15
N SER A 216 6.75 -29.78 -12.93
CA SER A 216 7.26 -28.57 -13.60
C SER A 216 8.70 -28.24 -13.16
N MET A 217 9.01 -28.33 -11.86
CA MET A 217 10.35 -28.09 -11.30
C MET A 217 11.35 -29.16 -11.77
N LEU A 218 10.95 -30.43 -11.86
CA LEU A 218 11.77 -31.51 -12.44
C LEU A 218 12.09 -31.26 -13.92
N ARG A 219 11.10 -30.80 -14.72
CA ARG A 219 11.30 -30.38 -16.12
C ARG A 219 12.14 -29.11 -16.27
N ALA A 220 12.21 -28.27 -15.24
CA ALA A 220 13.12 -27.12 -15.19
C ALA A 220 14.54 -27.56 -14.83
N LYS A 221 14.70 -28.48 -13.86
CA LYS A 221 15.97 -29.11 -13.48
C LYS A 221 16.64 -29.79 -14.68
N SER A 222 15.89 -30.58 -15.45
CA SER A 222 16.40 -31.29 -16.65
C SER A 222 16.78 -30.37 -17.83
N ARG A 223 16.69 -29.05 -17.66
CA ARG A 223 17.14 -28.03 -18.63
C ARG A 223 18.31 -27.18 -18.11
N ILE A 224 18.80 -27.45 -16.91
CA ILE A 224 20.04 -26.85 -16.39
C ILE A 224 21.21 -27.64 -16.97
N SER A 225 22.19 -26.95 -17.54
CA SER A 225 23.44 -27.58 -18.00
C SER A 225 24.15 -28.26 -16.82
N CYS A 226 24.70 -29.45 -17.05
CA CYS A 226 25.50 -30.22 -16.09
C CYS A 226 26.64 -29.39 -15.47
N ASN A 227 27.18 -28.41 -16.20
CA ASN A 227 28.28 -27.56 -15.74
C ASN A 227 27.85 -26.49 -14.72
N ASN A 228 26.54 -26.24 -14.53
CA ASN A 228 26.04 -25.26 -13.55
C ASN A 228 25.61 -25.93 -12.23
N VAL A 229 26.62 -26.37 -11.48
CA VAL A 229 26.48 -27.14 -10.22
C VAL A 229 25.67 -26.37 -9.17
N GLU A 230 25.93 -25.07 -9.00
CA GLU A 230 25.24 -24.24 -8.00
C GLU A 230 23.73 -24.15 -8.27
N ARG A 231 23.32 -23.79 -9.49
CA ARG A 231 21.90 -23.70 -9.87
C ARG A 231 21.21 -25.06 -9.81
N HIS A 232 21.94 -26.14 -10.08
CA HIS A 232 21.46 -27.51 -9.91
C HIS A 232 21.23 -27.84 -8.42
N ASN A 233 22.14 -27.45 -7.52
CA ASN A 233 21.98 -27.62 -6.07
C ASN A 233 20.80 -26.82 -5.52
N VAL A 234 20.65 -25.56 -5.91
CA VAL A 234 19.53 -24.70 -5.48
C VAL A 234 18.17 -25.27 -5.92
N ILE A 235 18.04 -25.77 -7.16
CA ILE A 235 16.78 -26.38 -7.60
C ILE A 235 16.54 -27.75 -6.93
N ASN A 236 17.59 -28.52 -6.65
CA ASN A 236 17.48 -29.79 -5.93
C ASN A 236 16.97 -29.60 -4.50
N SER A 237 17.47 -28.62 -3.76
CA SER A 237 16.99 -28.32 -2.41
C SER A 237 15.48 -28.00 -2.43
N ARG A 238 15.06 -27.06 -3.29
CA ARG A 238 13.66 -26.65 -3.44
C ARG A 238 12.74 -27.81 -3.89
N ILE A 239 13.20 -28.69 -4.78
CA ILE A 239 12.45 -29.89 -5.18
C ILE A 239 12.28 -30.83 -3.96
N SER A 240 13.35 -31.10 -3.22
CA SER A 240 13.32 -31.95 -2.02
C SER A 240 12.42 -31.38 -0.91
N GLU A 241 12.40 -30.05 -0.72
CA GLU A 241 11.52 -29.37 0.24
C GLU A 241 10.03 -29.56 -0.09
N VAL A 242 9.64 -29.32 -1.35
CA VAL A 242 8.24 -29.51 -1.79
C VAL A 242 7.85 -30.98 -1.75
N ILE A 243 8.73 -31.91 -2.14
CA ILE A 243 8.49 -33.36 -2.01
C ILE A 243 8.30 -33.75 -0.54
N ARG A 244 9.14 -33.23 0.37
CA ARG A 244 9.05 -33.46 1.82
C ARG A 244 7.73 -32.93 2.40
N ALA A 245 7.27 -31.77 1.95
CA ALA A 245 5.96 -31.22 2.33
C ALA A 245 4.80 -32.10 1.84
N ASN A 246 4.78 -32.45 0.54
CA ASN A 246 3.75 -33.30 -0.06
C ASN A 246 3.67 -34.69 0.61
N ARG A 247 4.83 -35.29 0.95
CA ARG A 247 4.90 -36.57 1.66
C ARG A 247 4.42 -36.49 3.11
N LYS A 248 4.62 -35.36 3.80
CA LYS A 248 4.14 -35.15 5.18
C LYS A 248 2.62 -35.02 5.28
N ASN A 249 1.92 -34.65 4.19
CA ASN A 249 0.46 -34.59 4.18
C ASN A 249 -0.12 -35.19 2.88
N PRO A 250 -0.26 -36.52 2.77
CA PRO A 250 -0.82 -37.20 1.60
C PRO A 250 -2.26 -36.80 1.25
N ARG A 251 -2.99 -36.12 2.15
CA ARG A 251 -4.37 -35.64 1.88
C ARG A 251 -4.41 -34.38 0.99
N LEU A 252 -3.29 -33.66 0.83
CA LEU A 252 -3.12 -32.58 -0.16
C LEU A 252 -2.91 -33.09 -1.60
N VAL A 253 -2.98 -34.41 -1.80
CA VAL A 253 -2.38 -35.07 -2.97
C VAL A 253 -3.40 -35.90 -3.76
N ILE A 254 -4.64 -36.00 -3.25
CA ILE A 254 -5.76 -36.55 -4.01
C ILE A 254 -6.17 -35.51 -5.08
N GLY A 255 -6.60 -35.98 -6.27
CA GLY A 255 -7.02 -35.10 -7.36
C GLY A 255 -8.11 -34.10 -6.94
N SER A 256 -8.16 -32.94 -7.61
CA SER A 256 -8.96 -31.77 -7.20
C SER A 256 -10.40 -32.08 -6.76
N ARG A 257 -11.06 -33.02 -7.44
CA ARG A 257 -12.43 -33.49 -7.15
C ARG A 257 -12.60 -34.05 -5.73
N GLU A 258 -11.65 -34.84 -5.24
CA GLU A 258 -11.71 -35.49 -3.92
C GLU A 258 -11.19 -34.57 -2.80
N TRP A 259 -10.33 -33.60 -3.14
CA TRP A 259 -9.96 -32.52 -2.22
C TRP A 259 -11.18 -31.62 -1.94
N LEU A 260 -11.92 -31.21 -2.98
CA LEU A 260 -13.14 -30.42 -2.83
C LEU A 260 -14.21 -31.14 -1.99
N LYS A 261 -14.47 -32.43 -2.25
CA LYS A 261 -15.40 -33.23 -1.40
C LYS A 261 -15.04 -33.19 0.09
N ASN A 262 -13.75 -33.26 0.44
CA ASN A 262 -13.31 -33.16 1.84
C ASN A 262 -13.50 -31.74 2.39
N VAL A 263 -13.24 -30.70 1.59
CA VAL A 263 -13.51 -29.30 2.00
C VAL A 263 -15.00 -29.09 2.26
N ASP A 264 -15.89 -29.61 1.41
CA ASP A 264 -17.35 -29.47 1.59
C ASP A 264 -17.87 -30.26 2.81
N LEU A 265 -17.28 -31.43 3.09
CA LEU A 265 -17.59 -32.23 4.28
C LEU A 265 -17.13 -31.53 5.58
N ILE A 266 -15.91 -30.98 5.60
CA ILE A 266 -15.32 -30.29 6.75
C ILE A 266 -16.00 -28.93 7.02
N SER A 267 -16.50 -28.27 5.97
CA SER A 267 -17.17 -26.96 6.07
C SER A 267 -18.70 -27.01 6.19
N GLN A 268 -19.27 -28.20 6.40
CA GLN A 268 -20.72 -28.43 6.62
C GLN A 268 -21.65 -27.82 5.54
N ARG A 269 -21.17 -27.72 4.29
CA ARG A 269 -21.85 -26.98 3.20
C ARG A 269 -23.19 -27.56 2.72
N LEU A 270 -23.61 -28.73 3.21
CA LEU A 270 -24.94 -29.29 2.98
C LEU A 270 -26.01 -28.80 3.98
N GLY A 271 -25.65 -27.86 4.87
CA GLY A 271 -26.43 -27.52 6.06
C GLY A 271 -27.30 -26.25 6.06
N GLN A 272 -27.40 -25.45 4.97
CA GLN A 272 -28.41 -24.36 4.89
C GLN A 272 -28.64 -23.81 3.46
N SER A 273 -29.86 -23.35 3.19
CA SER A 273 -30.48 -23.30 1.84
C SER A 273 -30.31 -22.00 1.04
N VAL A 274 -29.45 -21.05 1.47
CA VAL A 274 -29.34 -19.72 0.84
C VAL A 274 -28.26 -19.64 -0.26
N LEU A 275 -27.30 -20.58 -0.30
CA LEU A 275 -26.08 -20.47 -1.12
C LEU A 275 -26.23 -20.96 -2.59
N ARG A 276 -27.41 -20.76 -3.19
CA ARG A 276 -27.72 -21.24 -4.55
C ARG A 276 -27.27 -20.33 -5.71
N ILE A 277 -26.85 -19.09 -5.41
CA ILE A 277 -26.41 -18.10 -6.42
C ILE A 277 -24.87 -18.02 -6.46
N ALA A 278 -24.20 -17.88 -5.31
CA ALA A 278 -22.74 -17.76 -5.26
C ALA A 278 -21.99 -19.05 -5.67
N SER A 279 -22.65 -20.21 -5.61
CA SER A 279 -22.10 -21.49 -6.09
C SER A 279 -21.98 -21.53 -7.62
N GLN A 280 -22.90 -20.92 -8.37
CA GLN A 280 -22.80 -20.83 -9.84
C GLN A 280 -21.61 -19.97 -10.30
N LEU A 281 -21.25 -18.92 -9.54
CA LEU A 281 -20.10 -18.06 -9.85
C LEU A 281 -18.74 -18.78 -9.77
N VAL A 282 -18.59 -19.78 -8.89
CA VAL A 282 -17.35 -20.58 -8.81
C VAL A 282 -17.33 -21.67 -9.89
N PHE A 283 -18.48 -22.28 -10.21
CA PHE A 283 -18.58 -23.25 -11.32
C PHE A 283 -18.26 -22.66 -12.70
N LEU A 284 -18.34 -21.33 -12.86
CA LEU A 284 -17.96 -20.64 -14.11
C LEU A 284 -16.44 -20.50 -14.33
N PHE A 285 -15.59 -20.68 -13.30
CA PHE A 285 -14.16 -20.34 -13.39
C PHE A 285 -13.18 -21.48 -13.71
N GLU A 286 -13.62 -22.75 -13.69
CA GLU A 286 -12.78 -23.90 -14.13
C GLU A 286 -13.41 -24.73 -15.28
N GLY A 287 -14.61 -24.38 -15.78
CA GLY A 287 -15.40 -25.26 -16.65
C GLY A 287 -15.76 -24.80 -18.06
N GLN A 288 -15.67 -23.50 -18.40
CA GLN A 288 -16.33 -22.95 -19.62
C GLN A 288 -15.50 -21.88 -20.36
N LEU A 289 -14.44 -22.31 -21.04
CA LEU A 289 -13.60 -21.45 -21.90
C LEU A 289 -14.17 -21.29 -23.34
N GLN A 290 -15.50 -21.10 -23.47
CA GLN A 290 -16.19 -21.17 -24.78
C GLN A 290 -17.30 -20.14 -25.04
N ASN A 291 -17.70 -19.29 -24.07
CA ASN A 291 -18.82 -18.35 -24.25
C ASN A 291 -18.34 -16.92 -24.50
N THR A 292 -18.15 -16.57 -25.78
CA THR A 292 -17.56 -15.29 -26.26
C THR A 292 -18.28 -14.02 -25.78
N MET A 293 -19.60 -14.10 -25.51
CA MET A 293 -20.40 -12.95 -25.06
C MET A 293 -19.94 -12.36 -23.71
N ALA A 294 -19.51 -13.20 -22.76
CA ALA A 294 -19.09 -12.72 -21.44
C ALA A 294 -17.77 -11.92 -21.52
N PHE A 295 -16.84 -12.36 -22.37
CA PHE A 295 -15.58 -11.67 -22.60
C PHE A 295 -15.79 -10.32 -23.29
N LYS A 296 -16.66 -10.27 -24.31
CA LYS A 296 -17.05 -9.02 -24.99
C LYS A 296 -17.59 -7.97 -24.01
N ILE A 297 -18.43 -8.35 -23.04
CA ILE A 297 -19.02 -7.42 -22.06
C ILE A 297 -17.96 -6.80 -21.13
N VAL A 298 -17.04 -7.60 -20.59
CA VAL A 298 -15.96 -7.11 -19.70
C VAL A 298 -15.00 -6.18 -20.47
N MET A 299 -14.69 -6.53 -21.71
CA MET A 299 -13.84 -5.72 -22.60
C MET A 299 -14.50 -4.39 -23.00
N LEU A 300 -15.80 -4.40 -23.31
CA LEU A 300 -16.55 -3.17 -23.59
C LEU A 300 -16.53 -2.21 -22.40
N ALA A 301 -16.73 -2.73 -21.18
CA ALA A 301 -16.70 -1.93 -19.96
C ALA A 301 -15.34 -1.24 -19.75
N LEU A 302 -14.23 -1.93 -20.02
CA LEU A 302 -12.88 -1.37 -19.91
C LEU A 302 -12.61 -0.28 -20.97
N CYS A 303 -13.03 -0.49 -22.23
CA CYS A 303 -12.91 0.55 -23.27
C CYS A 303 -13.77 1.79 -22.97
N LEU A 304 -14.99 1.62 -22.48
CA LEU A 304 -15.90 2.74 -22.19
C LEU A 304 -15.40 3.64 -21.05
N ILE A 305 -14.70 3.07 -20.06
CA ILE A 305 -14.03 3.82 -18.98
C ILE A 305 -12.94 4.78 -19.53
N HIS A 306 -12.28 4.43 -20.63
CA HIS A 306 -11.29 5.29 -21.28
C HIS A 306 -11.87 6.31 -22.28
N LEU A 307 -13.12 6.13 -22.75
CA LEU A 307 -13.71 6.93 -23.83
C LEU A 307 -14.72 8.00 -23.38
N GLY A 308 -15.02 8.11 -22.08
CA GLY A 308 -15.56 9.33 -21.47
C GLY A 308 -16.97 9.78 -21.92
N LYS A 309 -17.78 8.90 -22.52
CA LYS A 309 -19.17 9.20 -22.92
C LYS A 309 -20.19 8.48 -22.06
N SER A 310 -21.16 9.23 -21.54
CA SER A 310 -22.25 8.75 -20.68
C SER A 310 -23.59 8.71 -21.41
N PHE A 311 -24.30 7.59 -21.35
CA PHE A 311 -25.76 7.47 -21.54
C PHE A 311 -26.28 6.23 -20.78
N PRO A 312 -27.60 6.03 -20.57
CA PRO A 312 -28.09 5.68 -19.23
C PRO A 312 -28.67 4.26 -19.10
N ASN A 313 -28.79 3.81 -17.84
CA ASN A 313 -29.38 2.54 -17.38
C ASN A 313 -28.64 1.24 -17.84
N PRO A 314 -28.86 0.10 -17.16
CA PRO A 314 -28.95 -0.06 -15.70
C PRO A 314 -28.03 -1.19 -15.17
N ASN A 315 -27.69 -1.14 -13.87
CA ASN A 315 -27.19 -2.27 -13.07
C ASN A 315 -25.98 -3.07 -13.61
N ILE A 316 -24.81 -2.42 -13.73
CA ILE A 316 -23.50 -3.10 -13.72
C ILE A 316 -22.76 -2.72 -12.42
N SER A 317 -22.49 -3.70 -11.56
CA SER A 317 -21.87 -3.48 -10.24
C SER A 317 -20.35 -3.32 -10.32
N PHE A 318 -19.90 -2.08 -10.53
CA PHE A 318 -18.53 -1.69 -10.23
C PHE A 318 -18.17 -2.05 -8.78
N PHE A 319 -16.97 -2.59 -8.56
CA PHE A 319 -16.47 -2.92 -7.21
C PHE A 319 -16.04 -1.66 -6.47
N HIS A 320 -17.04 -0.91 -6.00
CA HIS A 320 -16.87 0.27 -5.18
C HIS A 320 -16.21 -0.08 -3.83
N ARG A 321 -15.30 0.79 -3.39
CA ARG A 321 -14.65 0.66 -2.08
C ARG A 321 -15.41 1.55 -1.10
N TYR A 322 -16.39 0.98 -0.44
CA TYR A 322 -17.30 1.69 0.46
C TYR A 322 -16.62 2.09 1.77
N SER A 323 -15.65 1.31 2.23
CA SER A 323 -14.93 1.52 3.49
C SER A 323 -13.40 1.41 3.32
N CYS A 324 -12.64 1.89 4.30
CA CYS A 324 -11.21 1.60 4.39
C CYS A 324 -10.92 0.09 4.47
N ARG A 325 -11.81 -0.72 5.08
CA ARG A 325 -11.67 -2.18 5.16
C ARG A 325 -11.60 -2.83 3.78
N ASP A 326 -12.20 -2.24 2.76
CA ASP A 326 -12.16 -2.75 1.39
C ASP A 326 -10.82 -2.49 0.68
N TYR A 327 -10.07 -1.48 1.12
CA TYR A 327 -8.66 -1.28 0.74
C TYR A 327 -7.74 -2.25 1.50
N LEU A 328 -7.98 -2.51 2.78
CA LEU A 328 -7.18 -3.46 3.56
C LEU A 328 -7.32 -4.91 3.04
N LYS A 329 -8.53 -5.31 2.60
CA LYS A 329 -8.77 -6.58 1.87
C LYS A 329 -7.91 -6.73 0.60
N GLN A 330 -7.46 -5.62 0.01
CA GLN A 330 -6.62 -5.58 -1.20
C GLN A 330 -5.12 -5.53 -0.87
N GLY A 331 -4.75 -5.60 0.42
CA GLY A 331 -3.35 -5.53 0.89
C GLY A 331 -2.81 -4.13 1.10
N ILE A 332 -3.65 -3.09 1.05
CA ILE A 332 -3.24 -1.70 1.31
C ILE A 332 -3.16 -1.46 2.82
N SER A 333 -2.04 -0.88 3.27
CA SER A 333 -1.67 -0.79 4.70
C SER A 333 -1.03 0.54 5.12
N LEU A 334 -1.05 1.56 4.25
CA LEU A 334 -0.51 2.90 4.54
C LEU A 334 -1.64 3.86 4.92
N CYS A 335 -1.56 4.51 6.07
CA CYS A 335 -2.57 5.46 6.52
C CYS A 335 -2.56 6.74 5.66
N GLY A 336 -3.73 7.33 5.39
CA GLY A 336 -3.85 8.50 4.51
C GLY A 336 -5.28 8.78 4.06
N ILE A 337 -5.45 9.72 3.13
CA ILE A 337 -6.76 10.02 2.51
C ILE A 337 -7.02 9.09 1.34
N TYR A 338 -8.17 8.41 1.34
CA TYR A 338 -8.60 7.49 0.28
C TYR A 338 -9.95 7.90 -0.32
N LYS A 339 -10.13 7.58 -1.60
CA LYS A 339 -11.40 7.73 -2.32
C LYS A 339 -12.33 6.57 -1.95
N LEU A 340 -13.32 6.85 -1.12
CA LEU A 340 -14.42 5.94 -0.79
C LEU A 340 -15.64 6.24 -1.68
N PHE A 341 -16.70 5.44 -1.55
CA PHE A 341 -17.97 5.61 -2.24
C PHE A 341 -19.13 5.41 -1.28
N ASP A 342 -20.22 6.15 -1.44
CA ASP A 342 -21.47 5.93 -0.70
C ASP A 342 -22.38 4.91 -1.39
N SER A 343 -23.48 4.55 -0.73
CA SER A 343 -24.51 3.62 -1.22
C SER A 343 -25.24 4.10 -2.47
N SER A 344 -25.12 5.38 -2.83
CA SER A 344 -25.64 5.96 -4.06
C SER A 344 -24.59 6.03 -5.18
N GLY A 345 -23.36 5.56 -4.93
CA GLY A 345 -22.25 5.57 -5.89
C GLY A 345 -21.46 6.88 -5.93
N ASN A 346 -21.77 7.87 -5.09
CA ASN A 346 -21.00 9.12 -5.06
C ASN A 346 -19.68 8.88 -4.34
N SER A 347 -18.57 9.33 -4.94
CA SER A 347 -17.26 9.19 -4.32
C SER A 347 -16.94 10.33 -3.35
N PHE A 348 -16.30 10.02 -2.22
CA PHE A 348 -15.87 11.01 -1.23
C PHE A 348 -14.49 10.69 -0.63
N PRO A 349 -13.71 11.70 -0.19
CA PRO A 349 -12.47 11.47 0.52
C PRO A 349 -12.72 11.21 2.01
N ALA A 350 -12.06 10.19 2.56
CA ALA A 350 -12.00 9.94 4.01
C ALA A 350 -10.59 9.51 4.42
N TYR A 351 -10.22 9.75 5.68
CA TYR A 351 -8.94 9.27 6.22
C TYR A 351 -9.07 7.80 6.64
N CYS A 352 -8.15 6.97 6.17
CA CYS A 352 -7.99 5.59 6.58
C CYS A 352 -6.81 5.42 7.53
N ASP A 353 -7.05 4.71 8.63
CA ASP A 353 -6.02 4.17 9.51
C ASP A 353 -6.00 2.64 9.38
N PHE A 354 -4.80 2.09 9.19
CA PHE A 354 -4.51 0.66 9.03
C PHE A 354 -3.41 0.18 9.99
N GLN A 355 -2.91 1.05 10.87
CA GLN A 355 -1.65 0.84 11.59
C GLN A 355 -1.78 0.96 13.11
N SER A 356 -2.84 1.58 13.63
CA SER A 356 -3.11 1.59 15.08
C SER A 356 -3.36 0.20 15.67
N GLU A 357 -4.02 -0.67 14.90
CA GLU A 357 -4.47 -1.99 15.31
C GLU A 357 -4.21 -2.97 14.14
N HIS A 358 -3.36 -3.97 14.35
CA HIS A 358 -2.99 -4.93 13.30
C HIS A 358 -4.24 -5.63 12.71
N GLY A 359 -4.24 -5.84 11.39
CA GLY A 359 -5.35 -6.50 10.68
C GLY A 359 -6.67 -5.73 10.69
N THR A 360 -6.65 -4.44 11.07
CA THR A 360 -7.83 -3.61 11.29
C THR A 360 -7.79 -2.38 10.39
N ALA A 361 -8.95 -1.99 9.83
CA ALA A 361 -9.07 -0.76 9.07
C ALA A 361 -10.13 0.16 9.69
N TRP A 362 -9.81 1.44 9.82
CA TRP A 362 -10.70 2.45 10.39
C TRP A 362 -10.87 3.62 9.43
N THR A 363 -12.13 3.99 9.20
CA THR A 363 -12.52 5.18 8.43
C THR A 363 -12.86 6.30 9.41
N LEU A 364 -12.21 7.45 9.30
CA LEU A 364 -12.59 8.64 10.07
C LEU A 364 -13.96 9.15 9.61
N VAL A 365 -14.91 9.30 10.54
CA VAL A 365 -16.25 9.84 10.23
C VAL A 365 -16.52 11.21 10.86
N MET A 366 -15.79 11.54 11.92
CA MET A 366 -15.89 12.83 12.62
C MET A 366 -14.58 13.15 13.35
N SER A 367 -14.17 14.42 13.38
CA SER A 367 -13.05 14.93 14.17
C SER A 367 -13.31 16.38 14.58
N TRP A 368 -13.04 16.76 15.82
CA TRP A 368 -13.07 18.17 16.23
C TRP A 368 -12.06 18.48 17.32
N SER A 369 -11.65 19.74 17.42
CA SER A 369 -10.92 20.28 18.58
C SER A 369 -11.88 20.91 19.58
N HIS A 370 -11.51 20.86 20.86
CA HIS A 370 -12.33 21.21 22.02
C HIS A 370 -12.90 22.65 21.96
N VAL A 371 -12.18 23.60 21.35
CA VAL A 371 -12.69 24.96 21.08
C VAL A 371 -14.02 24.97 20.32
N HIS A 372 -14.30 23.97 19.47
CA HIS A 372 -15.54 23.87 18.69
C HIS A 372 -16.68 23.12 19.41
N ARG A 373 -16.54 22.76 20.69
CA ARG A 373 -17.55 22.03 21.49
C ARG A 373 -18.97 22.62 21.44
N ALA A 374 -19.08 23.95 21.31
CA ALA A 374 -20.35 24.67 21.29
C ALA A 374 -21.09 24.62 19.94
N LEU A 375 -20.42 24.23 18.84
CA LEU A 375 -21.02 24.17 17.51
C LEU A 375 -22.08 23.07 17.46
N ALA A 376 -23.31 23.39 17.05
CA ALA A 376 -24.45 22.46 17.09
C ALA A 376 -24.17 21.13 16.37
N SER A 377 -23.60 21.18 15.16
CA SER A 377 -23.19 20.01 14.36
C SER A 377 -22.13 19.12 15.01
N ILE A 378 -21.50 19.57 16.10
CA ILE A 378 -20.47 18.86 16.84
C ILE A 378 -20.98 18.45 18.23
N GLY A 379 -21.47 19.39 19.05
CA GLY A 379 -21.89 19.09 20.42
C GLY A 379 -23.30 18.51 20.54
N LYS A 380 -24.26 18.96 19.72
CA LYS A 380 -25.70 18.82 20.01
C LYS A 380 -26.50 17.94 19.04
N THR A 381 -25.99 17.69 17.83
CA THR A 381 -26.69 16.89 16.82
C THR A 381 -26.23 15.43 16.86
N PRO A 382 -27.09 14.46 17.21
CA PRO A 382 -26.79 13.01 17.12
C PRO A 382 -26.23 12.56 15.78
N PHE A 383 -25.52 11.43 15.76
CA PHE A 383 -25.11 10.76 14.51
C PHE A 383 -26.30 10.43 13.59
N LYS A 384 -27.48 10.16 14.16
CA LYS A 384 -28.74 9.88 13.44
C LYS A 384 -29.24 10.99 12.52
N TYR A 385 -28.75 12.23 12.67
CA TYR A 385 -29.19 13.37 11.87
C TYR A 385 -28.06 13.97 11.02
N ASN A 386 -28.44 14.47 9.85
CA ASN A 386 -27.50 15.04 8.90
C ASN A 386 -27.00 16.42 9.36
N ALA A 387 -25.70 16.51 9.67
CA ALA A 387 -25.02 17.76 9.98
C ALA A 387 -23.54 17.71 9.52
N PRO A 388 -23.28 17.62 8.20
CA PRO A 388 -21.92 17.57 7.67
C PRO A 388 -21.15 18.84 8.00
N VAL A 389 -19.84 18.70 8.21
CA VAL A 389 -18.90 19.81 8.39
C VAL A 389 -17.60 19.44 7.67
N ASN A 390 -17.20 20.21 6.66
CA ASN A 390 -15.99 19.95 5.86
C ASN A 390 -15.92 18.52 5.28
N GLU A 391 -17.05 17.88 4.95
CA GLU A 391 -17.10 16.43 4.66
C GLU A 391 -16.31 15.98 3.42
N ASN A 392 -15.90 16.92 2.55
CA ASN A 392 -15.05 16.68 1.37
C ASN A 392 -13.60 17.17 1.57
N ALA A 393 -13.28 17.77 2.72
CA ALA A 393 -11.99 18.37 3.04
C ALA A 393 -11.60 18.00 4.48
N GLN A 394 -10.93 16.85 4.64
CA GLN A 394 -10.57 16.33 5.96
C GLN A 394 -9.75 17.35 6.77
N ASN A 395 -10.13 17.53 8.03
CA ASN A 395 -9.47 18.45 8.95
C ASN A 395 -9.59 17.91 10.38
N TRP A 396 -8.47 17.73 11.06
CA TRP A 396 -8.43 17.21 12.44
C TRP A 396 -9.12 18.12 13.45
N LYS A 397 -9.07 19.44 13.25
CA LYS A 397 -9.70 20.42 14.17
C LYS A 397 -11.20 20.57 13.93
N LEU A 398 -11.72 20.28 12.73
CA LEU A 398 -13.16 20.36 12.43
C LEU A 398 -13.58 19.58 11.17
N TYR A 399 -14.23 18.41 11.34
CA TYR A 399 -14.70 17.50 10.28
C TYR A 399 -15.87 16.63 10.77
N ARG A 400 -16.89 16.43 9.93
CA ARG A 400 -18.00 15.49 10.14
C ARG A 400 -18.60 15.09 8.79
N LEU A 401 -18.72 13.80 8.52
CA LEU A 401 -19.43 13.29 7.34
C LEU A 401 -20.95 13.51 7.43
N GLY A 402 -21.61 13.65 6.28
CA GLY A 402 -23.07 13.62 6.19
C GLY A 402 -23.66 12.25 6.54
N LEU A 403 -24.93 12.23 6.95
CA LEU A 403 -25.64 11.04 7.42
C LEU A 403 -25.63 9.88 6.41
N SER A 404 -25.81 10.18 5.11
CA SER A 404 -25.77 9.17 4.04
C SER A 404 -24.42 8.41 4.01
N ARG A 405 -23.31 9.15 4.12
CA ARG A 405 -21.96 8.57 4.14
C ARG A 405 -21.69 7.81 5.43
N MET A 406 -22.14 8.32 6.58
CA MET A 406 -22.10 7.58 7.85
C MET A 406 -22.88 6.26 7.79
N LYS A 407 -24.09 6.25 7.21
CA LYS A 407 -24.91 5.05 7.00
C LYS A 407 -24.26 4.05 6.02
N SER A 408 -23.69 4.53 4.92
CA SER A 408 -22.96 3.69 3.97
C SER A 408 -21.68 3.10 4.58
N LEU A 409 -21.01 3.81 5.48
CA LEU A 409 -19.85 3.29 6.21
C LEU A 409 -20.25 2.29 7.29
N GLN A 410 -21.34 2.58 8.03
CA GLN A 410 -21.91 1.68 9.02
C GLN A 410 -22.23 0.31 8.42
N SER A 411 -22.93 0.25 7.28
CA SER A 411 -23.31 -1.02 6.64
C SER A 411 -22.14 -1.86 6.10
N HIS A 412 -20.93 -1.28 6.01
CA HIS A 412 -19.70 -1.96 5.60
C HIS A 412 -18.69 -2.14 6.75
N SER A 413 -19.04 -1.68 7.96
CA SER A 413 -18.24 -1.73 9.18
C SER A 413 -18.80 -2.75 10.16
N THR A 414 -17.93 -3.37 10.96
CA THR A 414 -18.34 -4.24 12.07
C THR A 414 -18.18 -3.57 13.43
N HIS A 415 -17.29 -2.58 13.52
CA HIS A 415 -16.96 -1.89 14.76
C HIS A 415 -16.95 -0.37 14.57
N TRP A 416 -17.12 0.34 15.69
CA TRP A 416 -16.86 1.77 15.81
C TRP A 416 -15.93 2.02 16.98
N ARG A 417 -15.19 3.13 16.95
CA ARG A 417 -14.38 3.61 18.08
C ARG A 417 -14.39 5.13 18.18
N ALA A 418 -14.11 5.65 19.37
CA ALA A 418 -13.76 7.04 19.60
C ALA A 418 -12.36 7.16 20.24
N THR A 419 -11.60 8.17 19.85
CA THR A 419 -10.21 8.38 20.28
C THR A 419 -9.98 9.83 20.68
N CYS A 420 -9.23 10.06 21.76
CA CYS A 420 -8.79 11.40 22.16
C CYS A 420 -7.36 11.70 21.70
N GLY A 421 -7.19 12.67 20.80
CA GLY A 421 -5.89 13.22 20.41
C GLY A 421 -5.12 12.38 19.38
N TYR A 422 -5.81 11.62 18.51
CA TYR A 422 -5.18 10.76 17.49
C TYR A 422 -4.05 11.45 16.67
N PRO A 423 -4.17 12.71 16.21
CA PRO A 423 -3.11 13.36 15.42
C PRO A 423 -1.81 13.58 16.19
N THR A 424 -1.84 13.52 17.52
CA THR A 424 -0.70 13.78 18.41
C THR A 424 -0.15 12.51 19.04
N TYR A 425 -1.04 11.55 19.38
CA TYR A 425 -0.67 10.34 20.15
C TYR A 425 -0.89 9.03 19.38
N GLY A 426 -1.56 9.05 18.23
CA GLY A 426 -2.03 7.83 17.55
C GLY A 426 -3.10 7.11 18.37
N VAL A 427 -2.88 5.83 18.67
CA VAL A 427 -3.71 5.05 19.59
C VAL A 427 -2.80 4.28 20.55
N ASP A 428 -2.93 4.58 21.85
CA ASP A 428 -2.27 3.89 22.97
C ASP A 428 -3.30 3.37 23.99
N PHE A 429 -4.59 3.32 23.59
CA PHE A 429 -5.74 2.90 24.39
C PHE A 429 -6.00 3.70 25.68
N ARG A 430 -5.37 4.88 25.87
CA ARG A 430 -5.81 5.87 26.88
C ARG A 430 -6.81 6.85 26.27
N ASP A 431 -7.90 7.09 26.99
CA ASP A 431 -9.00 7.99 26.60
C ASP A 431 -9.57 7.56 25.23
N TYR A 432 -10.14 6.36 25.24
CA TYR A 432 -10.46 5.53 24.07
C TYR A 432 -11.69 4.65 24.36
N VAL A 433 -12.57 4.44 23.38
CA VAL A 433 -13.66 3.45 23.47
C VAL A 433 -13.87 2.75 22.14
N ARG A 434 -14.13 1.43 22.15
CA ARG A 434 -14.48 0.62 20.97
C ARG A 434 -15.67 -0.29 21.25
N GLY A 435 -16.60 -0.37 20.30
CA GLY A 435 -17.76 -1.25 20.35
C GLY A 435 -18.08 -1.87 18.99
N ASN A 436 -18.91 -2.90 19.01
CA ASN A 436 -19.37 -3.60 17.81
C ASN A 436 -20.77 -3.10 17.41
N PHE A 437 -21.01 -2.89 16.12
CA PHE A 437 -22.30 -2.42 15.61
C PHE A 437 -23.46 -3.39 15.85
N SER A 438 -23.21 -4.69 16.04
CA SER A 438 -24.27 -5.66 16.38
C SER A 438 -24.69 -5.61 17.85
N ASP A 439 -23.77 -5.22 18.75
CA ASP A 439 -24.06 -5.04 20.19
C ASP A 439 -24.65 -3.65 20.48
N PHE A 440 -24.18 -2.63 19.75
CA PHE A 440 -24.61 -1.24 19.91
C PHE A 440 -24.39 -0.43 18.63
N ASP A 441 -25.49 -0.10 17.94
CA ASP A 441 -25.48 0.88 16.85
C ASP A 441 -25.50 2.31 17.38
N VAL A 442 -24.34 2.95 17.43
CA VAL A 442 -24.18 4.34 17.85
C VAL A 442 -24.74 5.37 16.82
N VAL A 443 -25.10 4.95 15.60
CA VAL A 443 -25.68 5.84 14.57
C VAL A 443 -27.19 5.99 14.76
N ASP A 444 -27.97 4.90 14.82
CA ASP A 444 -29.43 4.98 15.03
C ASP A 444 -29.85 5.15 16.50
N TYR A 445 -28.92 5.05 17.44
CA TYR A 445 -29.24 5.23 18.85
C TYR A 445 -29.73 6.65 19.19
N LEU A 446 -30.90 6.71 19.84
CA LEU A 446 -31.34 7.86 20.62
C LEU A 446 -31.76 7.33 22.00
N GLY A 447 -31.35 8.03 23.06
CA GLY A 447 -31.59 7.60 24.43
C GLY A 447 -30.79 8.40 25.46
N SER A 448 -30.86 7.99 26.73
CA SER A 448 -30.40 8.84 27.84
C SER A 448 -29.97 8.03 29.07
N GLY A 449 -28.73 7.55 29.08
CA GLY A 449 -28.12 6.82 30.19
C GLY A 449 -28.31 5.31 30.13
N GLU A 450 -28.63 4.75 28.96
CA GLU A 450 -28.76 3.30 28.81
C GLU A 450 -27.40 2.60 28.81
N CYS A 451 -27.34 1.47 29.49
CA CYS A 451 -26.18 0.58 29.45
C CYS A 451 -26.05 -0.07 28.07
N LYS A 452 -25.00 0.31 27.32
CA LYS A 452 -24.63 -0.30 26.05
C LYS A 452 -23.30 -1.04 26.18
N LYS A 453 -23.21 -2.20 25.55
CA LYS A 453 -22.02 -3.07 25.61
C LYS A 453 -20.90 -2.50 24.74
N VAL A 454 -19.69 -2.47 25.30
CA VAL A 454 -18.45 -2.03 24.62
C VAL A 454 -17.37 -3.08 24.83
N GLU A 455 -16.50 -3.25 23.83
CA GLU A 455 -15.39 -4.21 23.92
C GLU A 455 -14.28 -3.70 24.83
N PHE A 456 -14.02 -2.40 24.75
CA PHE A 456 -13.03 -1.71 25.56
C PHE A 456 -13.48 -0.26 25.76
N VAL A 457 -13.31 0.24 26.97
CA VAL A 457 -13.45 1.67 27.30
C VAL A 457 -12.35 2.06 28.29
N ASN A 458 -11.74 3.22 28.08
CA ASN A 458 -10.82 3.86 29.00
C ASN A 458 -11.17 5.34 29.10
N ILE A 459 -11.46 5.80 30.32
CA ILE A 459 -11.70 7.21 30.64
C ILE A 459 -10.79 7.59 31.81
N ARG A 460 -9.85 8.52 31.59
CA ARG A 460 -8.88 9.05 32.58
C ARG A 460 -8.00 7.98 33.24
N GLY A 461 -7.93 6.76 32.69
CA GLY A 461 -7.24 5.60 33.27
C GLY A 461 -8.17 4.54 33.87
N HIS A 462 -9.47 4.82 34.03
CA HIS A 462 -10.46 3.80 34.38
C HIS A 462 -10.74 2.93 33.15
N ILE A 463 -10.29 1.67 33.19
CA ILE A 463 -10.43 0.70 32.09
C ILE A 463 -11.57 -0.27 32.37
N GLY A 464 -12.39 -0.54 31.35
CA GLY A 464 -13.36 -1.63 31.31
C GLY A 464 -13.25 -2.41 30.00
N ILE A 465 -13.38 -3.74 30.08
CA ILE A 465 -13.22 -4.66 28.95
C ILE A 465 -14.45 -5.59 28.89
N HIS A 466 -15.10 -5.68 27.73
CA HIS A 466 -16.38 -6.38 27.51
C HIS A 466 -17.49 -6.02 28.52
N VAL A 467 -17.50 -4.76 28.97
CA VAL A 467 -18.43 -4.19 29.96
C VAL A 467 -19.61 -3.47 29.30
N THR A 468 -20.64 -3.14 30.08
CA THR A 468 -21.59 -2.09 29.70
C THR A 468 -21.15 -0.72 30.22
N ALA A 469 -21.32 0.32 29.40
CA ALA A 469 -21.16 1.72 29.81
C ALA A 469 -22.46 2.50 29.51
N SER A 470 -22.76 3.52 30.31
CA SER A 470 -23.90 4.39 30.10
C SER A 470 -23.68 5.27 28.87
N PHE A 471 -24.64 5.35 27.94
CA PHE A 471 -24.58 6.25 26.79
C PHE A 471 -25.80 7.19 26.71
N TRP A 472 -25.57 8.40 26.19
CA TRP A 472 -26.61 9.40 25.87
C TRP A 472 -26.44 9.85 24.44
N GLN A 473 -27.55 10.02 23.74
CA GLN A 473 -27.60 10.69 22.44
C GLN A 473 -29.04 11.17 22.20
N LYS A 474 -29.26 12.49 22.05
CA LYS A 474 -30.63 13.04 22.04
C LYS A 474 -30.77 14.26 21.14
N THR A 475 -31.77 14.21 20.26
CA THR A 475 -32.07 15.22 19.23
C THR A 475 -32.19 16.63 19.81
N GLY A 476 -31.34 17.55 19.36
CA GLY A 476 -31.33 18.96 19.78
C GLY A 476 -30.57 19.24 21.09
N TYR A 477 -30.16 18.20 21.82
CA TYR A 477 -29.46 18.32 23.09
C TYR A 477 -28.01 17.83 23.01
N TRP A 478 -27.80 16.57 22.62
CA TRP A 478 -26.55 15.84 22.86
C TRP A 478 -26.15 14.92 21.68
N LEU A 479 -24.90 15.02 21.23
CA LEU A 479 -24.21 13.93 20.52
C LEU A 479 -23.97 12.73 21.45
N ALA A 480 -23.74 11.54 20.88
CA ALA A 480 -23.20 10.36 21.57
C ALA A 480 -22.06 10.70 22.54
N HIS A 481 -22.27 10.45 23.84
CA HIS A 481 -21.27 10.60 24.90
C HIS A 481 -21.49 9.60 26.04
N ILE A 482 -20.48 9.48 26.90
CA ILE A 482 -20.52 8.76 28.18
C ILE A 482 -20.40 9.79 29.32
N SER A 483 -21.42 9.95 30.14
CA SER A 483 -21.37 10.79 31.35
C SER A 483 -20.74 10.02 32.51
N SER A 484 -19.58 10.49 33.01
CA SER A 484 -18.82 9.80 34.06
C SER A 484 -19.52 9.71 35.44
N PRO A 485 -20.36 10.67 35.88
CA PRO A 485 -21.07 10.57 37.16
C PRO A 485 -22.21 9.53 37.21
N SER A 486 -22.51 8.84 36.11
CA SER A 486 -23.62 7.90 36.04
C SER A 486 -23.32 6.55 36.71
N THR A 487 -24.25 6.14 37.57
CA THR A 487 -24.29 4.82 38.19
C THR A 487 -25.33 3.92 37.52
N GLY A 488 -25.03 2.63 37.36
CA GLY A 488 -26.00 1.60 36.96
C GLY A 488 -25.44 0.56 35.97
N CYS A 489 -24.47 0.96 35.15
CA CYS A 489 -23.77 0.07 34.25
C CYS A 489 -22.49 -0.50 34.87
N THR A 490 -21.91 -1.54 34.26
CA THR A 490 -20.73 -2.24 34.81
C THR A 490 -19.48 -1.36 34.83
N PHE A 491 -19.34 -0.46 33.85
CA PHE A 491 -18.25 0.52 33.80
C PHE A 491 -18.59 1.74 34.65
N ASN A 492 -17.76 2.02 35.65
CA ASN A 492 -17.92 3.15 36.57
C ASN A 492 -16.64 4.01 36.63
N PRO A 493 -16.57 5.10 35.85
CA PRO A 493 -15.48 6.07 35.88
C PRO A 493 -15.81 7.30 36.74
N SER A 494 -16.62 7.18 37.80
CA SER A 494 -17.02 8.33 38.63
C SER A 494 -15.89 8.89 39.51
N SER A 495 -14.86 8.09 39.82
CA SER A 495 -13.72 8.54 40.63
C SER A 495 -12.92 9.65 39.92
N GLY A 496 -12.68 10.76 40.63
CA GLY A 496 -12.02 11.93 40.05
C GLY A 496 -12.76 12.58 38.88
N ALA A 497 -14.06 12.32 38.71
CA ALA A 497 -14.89 12.95 37.69
C ALA A 497 -15.38 14.34 38.14
N THR A 498 -15.59 15.26 37.21
CA THR A 498 -16.34 16.50 37.50
C THR A 498 -17.85 16.26 37.46
N PRO A 499 -18.67 17.09 38.15
CA PRO A 499 -20.12 17.08 37.94
C PRO A 499 -20.47 17.23 36.46
N SER A 500 -21.38 16.38 35.97
CA SER A 500 -21.78 16.27 34.56
C SER A 500 -20.61 16.06 33.56
N GLU A 501 -19.51 15.41 33.94
CA GLU A 501 -18.40 15.18 33.01
C GLU A 501 -18.78 14.26 31.84
N ASP A 502 -18.92 14.84 30.65
CA ASP A 502 -19.37 14.16 29.44
C ASP A 502 -18.19 13.86 28.49
N ASN A 503 -18.06 12.58 28.10
CA ASN A 503 -16.86 12.01 27.48
C ASN A 503 -17.14 11.51 26.06
N PHE A 504 -16.16 11.68 25.17
CA PHE A 504 -16.21 11.37 23.73
C PHE A 504 -17.23 12.19 22.89
N GLY A 505 -18.03 13.04 23.51
CA GLY A 505 -19.01 13.92 22.88
C GLY A 505 -19.56 14.94 23.88
N PHE A 506 -20.32 15.94 23.39
CA PHE A 506 -21.04 16.92 24.21
C PHE A 506 -20.24 17.50 25.41
N HIS A 507 -19.02 18.02 25.18
CA HIS A 507 -18.16 18.53 26.25
C HIS A 507 -18.64 19.86 26.89
N GLN A 508 -19.86 19.96 27.40
CA GLN A 508 -20.34 21.17 28.08
C GLN A 508 -19.70 21.31 29.47
N HIS A 509 -19.65 20.21 30.22
CA HIS A 509 -18.90 20.09 31.47
C HIS A 509 -17.85 18.99 31.29
N PHE A 510 -16.61 19.27 31.71
CA PHE A 510 -15.44 18.52 31.26
C PHE A 510 -14.28 18.59 32.25
N ASN A 511 -13.33 17.67 32.09
CA ASN A 511 -12.20 17.46 32.99
C ASN A 511 -10.89 17.51 32.21
N THR A 512 -9.89 18.23 32.71
CA THR A 512 -8.61 18.42 32.01
C THR A 512 -7.69 17.20 32.08
N LEU A 513 -8.02 16.19 32.89
CA LEU A 513 -7.34 14.90 32.93
C LEU A 513 -7.75 13.97 31.77
N PHE A 514 -8.93 14.17 31.18
CA PHE A 514 -9.40 13.44 30.00
C PHE A 514 -8.85 14.08 28.73
N ARG A 515 -8.15 13.31 27.88
CA ARG A 515 -7.41 13.86 26.73
C ARG A 515 -8.24 14.61 25.70
N CYS A 516 -9.54 14.32 25.55
CA CYS A 516 -10.40 15.04 24.60
C CYS A 516 -10.71 16.49 25.05
N THR A 517 -10.47 16.78 26.33
CA THR A 517 -10.89 18.02 27.03
C THR A 517 -9.75 18.66 27.83
N LYS A 518 -8.50 18.21 27.62
CA LYS A 518 -7.31 18.70 28.34
C LYS A 518 -7.05 20.20 28.11
N ASN A 519 -7.27 20.68 26.90
CA ASN A 519 -7.16 22.09 26.49
C ASN A 519 -7.96 22.33 25.20
N ASP A 520 -8.09 23.59 24.75
CA ASP A 520 -8.91 23.93 23.58
C ASP A 520 -8.41 23.37 22.23
N GLU A 521 -7.14 22.98 22.15
CA GLU A 521 -6.58 22.27 20.99
C GLU A 521 -6.83 20.75 21.01
N SER A 522 -7.21 20.19 22.16
CA SER A 522 -7.44 18.74 22.33
C SER A 522 -8.53 18.27 21.38
N THR A 523 -8.30 17.15 20.68
CA THR A 523 -9.24 16.67 19.67
C THR A 523 -9.93 15.36 20.05
N THR A 524 -11.17 15.20 19.61
CA THR A 524 -11.89 13.92 19.59
C THR A 524 -12.07 13.46 18.16
N GLN A 525 -11.93 12.17 17.90
CA GLN A 525 -12.31 11.53 16.63
C GLN A 525 -13.29 10.40 16.88
N TRP A 526 -14.20 10.18 15.92
CA TRP A 526 -14.99 8.96 15.80
C TRP A 526 -14.69 8.25 14.47
N TRP A 527 -14.68 6.93 14.52
CA TRP A 527 -14.24 6.07 13.42
C TRP A 527 -15.17 4.86 13.26
N PHE A 528 -15.49 4.49 12.03
CA PHE A 528 -16.20 3.24 11.70
C PHE A 528 -15.27 2.33 10.89
N GLY A 529 -15.27 1.03 11.17
CA GLY A 529 -14.34 0.10 10.55
C GLY A 529 -14.45 -1.34 11.05
N GLY A 530 -13.31 -2.01 11.15
CA GLY A 530 -13.22 -3.34 11.74
C GLY A 530 -12.04 -4.18 11.25
N HIS A 531 -11.86 -5.32 11.91
CA HIS A 531 -10.88 -6.36 11.59
C HIS A 531 -11.21 -7.03 10.25
N LEU A 532 -10.22 -7.58 9.54
CA LEU A 532 -10.43 -8.39 8.32
C LEU A 532 -11.19 -9.68 8.60
#